data_AF-A0A967GR87-F1
#
_entry.id   AF-A0A967GR87-F1
#
_cell.length_a   1.000
_cell.length_b   1.000
_cell.length_c   1.000
_cell.angle_alpha   90.00
_cell.angle_beta   90.00
_cell.angle_gamma   90.00
#
_symmetry.space_group_name_H-M   'P 1'
#
loop_
_entity.id
_entity.type
_entity.pdbx_description
1 polymer ?
#
loop_
_entity_poly.entity_id
_entity_poly.type
_entity_poly.pdbx_seq_one_letter_code
_entity_poly.pdbx_strand_id
1 'polypeptide(L)' 'MLRRAYAVTAARRIRVTDDVSAAEALGVQTKLIENPFPNIKITVPRDLAVVEALMKMR' A
#
# COMPACT_ATOMS: atom_id res chain seq x y z
N MET A 1 13.72 6.51 8.45
CA MET A 1 12.37 6.51 9.06
C MET A 1 11.69 5.13 8.96
N LEU A 2 11.34 4.62 7.77
CA LEU A 2 10.64 3.33 7.63
C LEU A 2 11.35 2.14 8.28
N ARG A 3 12.69 2.05 8.20
CA ARG A 3 13.46 1.01 8.92
C ARG A 3 13.18 0.99 10.43
N ARG A 4 13.04 2.18 11.05
CA ARG A 4 12.69 2.32 12.48
C ARG A 4 11.25 1.88 12.72
N ALA A 5 10.33 2.22 11.80
CA ALA A 5 8.93 1.81 11.89
C ALA A 5 8.82 0.28 11.89
N TYR A 6 9.48 -0.38 10.93
CA TYR A 6 9.51 -1.84 10.85
C TYR A 6 10.17 -2.50 12.06
N ALA A 7 11.26 -1.93 12.60
CA ALA A 7 11.88 -2.45 13.81
C ALA A 7 10.93 -2.41 15.02
N VAL A 8 10.18 -1.32 15.18
CA VAL A 8 9.20 -1.16 16.27
C VAL A 8 7.99 -2.08 16.07
N THR A 9 7.42 -2.15 14.88
CA THR A 9 6.25 -2.99 14.61
C THR A 9 6.60 -4.47 14.76
N ALA A 10 7.78 -4.90 14.32
CA ALA A 10 8.29 -6.25 14.55
C ALA A 10 8.49 -6.55 16.05
N ALA A 11 9.19 -5.66 16.78
CA ALA A 11 9.44 -5.85 18.22
C ALA A 11 8.16 -5.91 19.05
N ARG A 12 7.14 -5.15 18.66
CA ARG A 12 5.82 -5.09 19.32
C ARG A 12 4.79 -6.06 18.74
N ARG A 13 5.15 -6.86 17.73
CA ARG A 13 4.25 -7.76 16.99
C ARG A 13 2.98 -7.07 16.46
N ILE A 14 3.12 -5.82 16.06
CA ILE A 14 2.04 -5.06 15.43
C ILE A 14 1.95 -5.53 13.98
N ARG A 15 0.79 -6.07 13.60
CA ARG A 15 0.53 -6.42 12.20
C ARG A 15 0.36 -5.14 11.40
N VAL A 16 1.11 -5.03 10.31
CA VAL A 16 1.04 -3.93 9.34
C VAL A 16 0.90 -4.51 7.94
N THR A 17 0.20 -3.80 7.07
CA THR A 17 -0.09 -4.25 5.70
C THR A 17 0.63 -3.44 4.64
N ASP A 18 1.18 -2.28 5.00
CA ASP A 18 1.87 -1.34 4.13
C ASP A 18 2.83 -0.45 4.93
N ASP A 19 3.58 0.39 4.23
CA ASP A 19 4.54 1.34 4.82
C ASP A 19 3.86 2.45 5.65
N VAL A 20 2.62 2.81 5.30
CA VAL A 20 1.85 3.89 5.92
C VAL A 20 1.44 3.49 7.33
N SER A 21 0.80 2.32 7.49
CA SER A 21 0.45 1.72 8.77
C SER A 21 1.67 1.45 9.65
N ALA A 22 2.82 1.12 9.06
CA ALA A 22 4.08 1.04 9.80
C ALA A 22 4.53 2.42 10.33
N ALA A 23 4.48 3.46 9.51
CA ALA A 23 4.83 4.82 9.92
C ALA A 23 3.88 5.38 10.99
N GLU A 24 2.58 5.14 10.86
CA GLU A 24 1.54 5.56 11.81
C GLU A 24 1.73 4.89 13.18
N ALA A 25 2.24 3.66 13.24
CA ALA A 25 2.59 3.00 14.49
C ALA A 25 3.72 3.72 15.27
N LEU A 26 4.46 4.63 14.63
CA LEU A 26 5.41 5.55 15.26
C LEU A 26 4.82 6.92 15.61
N GLY A 27 3.53 7.13 15.40
CA GLY A 27 2.86 8.43 15.59
C GLY A 27 3.12 9.44 14.47
N VAL A 28 3.58 8.97 13.30
CA VAL A 28 3.83 9.85 12.16
C VAL A 28 2.50 10.19 11.50
N GLN A 29 2.26 11.48 11.26
CA GLN A 29 1.10 11.93 10.49
C GLN A 29 1.29 11.64 9.01
N THR A 30 0.28 11.02 8.41
CA THR A 30 0.21 10.67 6.99
C THR A 30 -0.88 11.49 6.32
N LYS A 31 -0.89 11.51 4.98
CA LYS A 31 -1.90 12.21 4.18
C LYS A 31 -2.41 11.28 3.11
N LEU A 32 -3.72 11.30 2.87
CA LEU A 32 -4.34 10.67 1.71
C LEU A 32 -4.27 11.65 0.55
N ILE A 33 -3.63 11.23 -0.54
CA ILE A 33 -3.54 11.98 -1.78
C ILE A 33 -4.31 11.20 -2.85
N GLU A 34 -5.24 11.88 -3.52
CA GLU A 34 -6.02 11.28 -4.59
C GLU A 34 -5.12 10.88 -5.77
N ASN A 35 -5.33 9.68 -6.30
CA ASN A 35 -4.71 9.24 -7.53
C ASN A 35 -5.74 9.30 -8.66
N PRO A 36 -5.58 10.18 -9.67
CA PRO A 36 -6.57 10.36 -10.73
C PRO A 36 -6.59 9.21 -11.74
N PHE A 37 -5.63 8.28 -11.67
CA PHE A 37 -5.53 7.14 -12.57
C PHE A 37 -5.71 5.81 -11.83
N PRO A 38 -6.32 4.79 -12.47
CA PRO A 38 -6.37 3.44 -11.92
C PRO A 38 -4.97 2.91 -11.59
N ASN A 39 -4.74 2.49 -10.35
CA ASN A 39 -3.51 1.86 -9.87
C ASN A 39 -3.83 0.53 -9.19
N ILE A 40 -4.24 -0.44 -10.00
CA ILE A 40 -4.70 -1.73 -9.51
C ILE A 40 -3.51 -2.63 -9.15
N LYS A 41 -3.60 -3.32 -8.02
CA LYS A 41 -2.69 -4.40 -7.64
C LYS A 41 -3.16 -5.72 -8.26
N ILE A 42 -2.34 -6.31 -9.14
CA ILE A 42 -2.56 -7.68 -9.65
C ILE A 42 -2.18 -8.67 -8.55
N THR A 43 -3.16 -9.42 -8.05
CA THR A 43 -3.00 -10.36 -6.94
C THR A 43 -3.41 -11.78 -7.31
N VAL A 44 -4.38 -11.93 -8.23
CA VAL A 44 -4.85 -13.22 -8.76
C VAL A 44 -4.90 -13.20 -10.29
N PRO A 45 -4.86 -14.36 -10.97
CA PRO A 45 -4.86 -14.41 -12.44
C PRO A 45 -6.03 -13.67 -13.09
N ARG A 46 -7.21 -13.65 -12.45
CA ARG A 46 -8.40 -12.95 -12.96
C ARG A 46 -8.22 -11.44 -13.04
N ASP A 47 -7.31 -10.84 -12.26
CA ASP A 47 -7.06 -9.39 -12.30
C ASP A 47 -6.47 -8.95 -13.65
N LEU A 48 -5.82 -9.85 -14.39
CA LEU A 48 -5.25 -9.56 -15.70
C LEU A 48 -6.31 -9.08 -16.70
N ALA A 49 -7.49 -9.67 -16.70
CA ALA A 49 -8.59 -9.26 -17.57
C ALA A 49 -9.03 -7.80 -17.29
N VAL A 50 -8.99 -7.37 -16.02
CA VAL A 50 -9.30 -5.99 -15.64
C VAL A 50 -8.20 -5.04 -16.12
N VAL A 51 -6.93 -5.40 -15.93
CA VAL A 51 -5.79 -4.60 -16.40
C VAL A 51 -5.80 -4.45 -17.91
N GLU A 52 -6.05 -5.53 -18.66
CA GLU A 52 -6.15 -5.47 -20.12
C GLU A 52 -7.27 -4.55 -20.60
N ALA A 53 -8.44 -4.56 -19.93
CA ALA A 53 -9.53 -3.67 -20.25
C ALA A 53 -9.15 -2.20 -19.98
N LEU A 54 -8.54 -1.91 -18.83
CA LEU A 54 -8.08 -0.56 -18.47
C LEU A 54 -7.01 -0.04 -19.42
N MET A 55 -6.11 -0.90 -19.91
CA MET A 55 -5.07 -0.51 -20.87
C MET A 55 -5.66 -0.11 -22.23
N LYS A 56 -6.80 -0.67 -22.64
CA LYS A 56 -7.50 -0.34 -23.90
C LYS A 56 -8.32 0.95 -23.84
N MET A 57 -8.64 1.44 -22.64
CA MET A 57 -9.38 2.69 -22.44
C MET A 57 -8.49 3.94 -22.48
N ARG A 58 -7.18 3.77 -22.71
CA ARG A 58 -6.18 4.84 -22.77
C ARG A 58 -5.96 5.32 -24.20
#